data_AF-A0A8H3ASV1-F1
#
_entry.id   AF-A0A8H3ASV1-F1
#
_cell.length_a   1.000
_cell.length_b   1.000
_cell.length_c   1.000
_cell.angle_alpha   90.00
_cell.angle_beta   90.00
_cell.angle_gamma   90.00
#
_symmetry.space_group_name_H-M   'P 1'
#
loop_
_entity.id
_entity.type
_entity.pdbx_description
1 polymer ?
#
loop_
_entity_poly.entity_id
_entity_poly.type
_entity_poly.pdbx_seq_one_letter_code
_entity_poly.pdbx_strand_id
1 'polypeptide(L)'
;MLSLLEHAIRRYPFGRLSFRIRNTRTNSTIISKMTESKAQWHDAFPTPSFDTPRMSPETLAEIIQQKTAGVDYVVVDARRNDFENVYIKGAINLPAQSFYPTLPTTIILLSKIPEVIFRCNSCTETGRGPRMAGWYAAQLKQAGITASRAWILDGGIKRFESLYRDNDKLVMKL
;
A
#
# COMPACT_ATOMS: atom_id res chain seq x y z
N MET A 1 -24.41 23.08 -37.61
CA MET A 1 -23.72 24.22 -38.24
C MET A 1 -24.45 25.49 -37.85
N LEU A 2 -23.75 26.41 -37.16
CA LEU A 2 -24.06 27.83 -36.89
C LEU A 2 -25.40 28.15 -36.17
N SER A 3 -25.57 29.15 -35.33
CA SER A 3 -24.75 30.13 -34.56
C SER A 3 -25.84 30.99 -33.86
N LEU A 4 -25.76 31.48 -32.63
CA LEU A 4 -25.08 32.71 -32.20
C LEU A 4 -25.61 33.07 -30.79
N LEU A 5 -24.75 33.75 -30.03
CA LEU A 5 -24.99 34.39 -28.73
C LEU A 5 -26.01 35.55 -28.80
N GLU A 6 -26.63 35.88 -27.65
CA GLU A 6 -26.72 37.22 -27.01
C GLU A 6 -27.55 37.12 -25.69
N HIS A 7 -26.93 37.31 -24.53
CA HIS A 7 -26.98 38.50 -23.66
C HIS A 7 -28.37 38.99 -23.19
N ALA A 8 -28.66 38.79 -21.89
CA ALA A 8 -29.57 39.65 -21.14
C ALA A 8 -29.17 39.71 -19.65
N ILE A 9 -28.39 40.74 -19.32
CA ILE A 9 -28.17 41.22 -17.95
C ILE A 9 -29.48 41.85 -17.48
N ARG A 10 -30.12 41.29 -16.45
CA ARG A 10 -31.21 41.99 -15.74
C ARG A 10 -30.93 42.06 -14.25
N ARG A 11 -30.66 43.30 -13.85
CA ARG A 11 -30.43 43.79 -12.48
C ARG A 11 -31.63 43.45 -11.59
N TYR A 12 -31.38 42.90 -10.41
CA TYR A 12 -32.35 42.85 -9.31
C TYR A 12 -31.88 43.76 -8.17
N PRO A 13 -32.81 44.44 -7.47
CA PRO A 13 -32.51 45.63 -6.68
C PRO A 13 -31.99 45.30 -5.28
N PHE A 14 -31.20 46.23 -4.76
CA PHE A 14 -30.76 46.32 -3.37
C PHE A 14 -31.93 46.21 -2.39
N GLY A 15 -31.86 45.21 -1.50
CA GLY A 15 -32.62 45.13 -0.26
C GLY A 15 -31.66 44.81 0.88
N ARG A 16 -31.29 45.83 1.66
CA ARG A 16 -30.40 45.72 2.82
C ARG A 16 -31.17 45.08 3.99
N LEU A 17 -31.05 43.77 4.17
CA LEU A 17 -31.54 43.10 5.38
C LEU A 17 -30.41 42.98 6.40
N SER A 18 -30.35 43.95 7.31
CA SER A 18 -29.57 43.84 8.55
C SER A 18 -30.24 42.78 9.44
N PHE A 19 -29.72 41.55 9.43
CA PHE A 19 -30.04 40.58 10.48
C PHE A 19 -28.89 40.49 11.48
N ARG A 20 -29.21 41.05 12.64
CA ARG A 20 -28.45 41.13 13.88
C ARG A 20 -27.86 39.77 14.25
N ILE A 21 -26.53 39.68 14.24
CA ILE A 21 -25.78 38.55 14.82
C ILE A 21 -26.15 38.48 16.30
N ARG A 22 -26.92 37.45 16.70
CA ARG A 22 -27.04 37.08 18.11
C ARG A 22 -25.92 36.10 18.40
N ASN A 23 -24.93 36.60 19.13
CA ASN A 23 -23.90 35.81 19.78
C ASN A 23 -24.54 34.89 20.82
N THR A 24 -24.76 33.62 20.48
CA THR A 24 -24.96 32.56 21.48
C THR A 24 -23.64 31.84 21.68
N ARG A 25 -23.03 32.18 22.81
CA ARG A 25 -21.93 31.48 23.46
C ARG A 25 -22.14 29.97 23.41
N THR A 26 -21.09 29.28 22.97
CA THR A 26 -20.68 27.92 23.39
C THR A 26 -21.66 26.77 23.18
N ASN A 27 -21.47 26.07 22.06
CA ASN A 27 -21.47 24.60 22.07
C ASN A 27 -20.19 24.07 21.41
N SER A 28 -19.03 24.53 21.90
CA SER A 28 -17.71 24.05 21.44
C SER A 28 -17.48 22.57 21.79
N THR A 29 -18.29 21.99 22.69
CA THR A 29 -18.24 20.58 23.08
C THR A 29 -18.84 19.64 22.02
N ILE A 30 -19.73 20.14 21.14
CA ILE A 30 -20.32 19.31 20.08
C ILE A 30 -19.44 19.31 18.82
N ILE A 31 -18.78 20.43 18.52
CA ILE A 31 -17.84 20.53 17.38
C ILE A 31 -16.52 19.78 17.67
N SER A 32 -16.11 19.64 18.93
CA SER A 32 -14.86 18.93 19.28
C SER A 32 -14.95 17.40 19.22
N LYS A 33 -16.15 16.84 19.02
CA LYS A 33 -16.38 15.38 19.05
C LYS A 33 -16.70 14.74 17.69
N MET A 34 -16.66 15.52 16.60
CA MET A 34 -16.46 14.97 15.25
C MET A 34 -14.96 14.97 14.96
N THR A 35 -14.22 14.10 15.64
CA THR A 35 -12.97 13.63 15.08
C THR A 35 -13.34 12.86 13.81
N GLU A 36 -13.20 13.48 12.65
CA GLU A 36 -13.10 12.73 11.39
C GLU A 36 -11.97 11.72 11.57
N SER A 37 -12.31 10.47 11.88
CA SER A 37 -11.37 9.38 11.76
C SER A 37 -10.97 9.38 10.29
N LYS A 38 -9.76 9.84 9.96
CA LYS A 38 -9.23 9.68 8.60
C LYS A 38 -9.33 8.20 8.26
N ALA A 39 -10.23 7.86 7.34
CA ALA A 39 -10.37 6.50 6.85
C ALA A 39 -8.99 6.01 6.44
N GLN A 40 -8.62 4.82 6.91
CA GLN A 40 -7.35 4.23 6.52
C GLN A 40 -7.42 3.87 5.04
N TRP A 41 -6.31 4.00 4.32
CA TRP A 41 -6.26 3.72 2.87
C TRP A 41 -6.76 2.32 2.50
N HIS A 42 -6.61 1.35 3.42
CA HIS A 42 -7.01 -0.03 3.22
C HIS A 42 -8.48 -0.30 3.49
N ASP A 43 -9.22 0.65 4.06
CA ASP A 43 -10.65 0.47 4.38
C ASP A 43 -11.51 0.38 3.11
N ALA A 44 -10.96 0.81 1.97
CA ALA A 44 -11.57 0.65 0.64
C ALA A 44 -11.51 -0.79 0.09
N PHE A 45 -10.78 -1.70 0.75
CA PHE A 45 -10.52 -3.05 0.26
C PHE A 45 -10.91 -4.12 1.29
N PRO A 46 -11.22 -5.36 0.87
CA PRO A 46 -11.52 -6.43 1.80
C PRO A 46 -10.35 -6.73 2.75
N THR A 47 -10.65 -7.01 4.01
CA THR A 47 -9.64 -7.48 4.97
C THR A 47 -9.15 -8.87 4.56
N PRO A 48 -7.85 -9.06 4.27
CA PRO A 48 -7.32 -10.37 3.94
C PRO A 48 -7.14 -11.23 5.19
N SER A 49 -6.88 -12.52 4.98
CA SER A 49 -6.31 -13.36 6.04
C SER A 49 -4.89 -12.89 6.39
N PHE A 50 -4.53 -12.94 7.67
CA PHE A 50 -3.21 -12.59 8.19
C PHE A 50 -2.40 -13.81 8.65
N ASP A 51 -2.73 -14.99 8.13
CA ASP A 51 -2.10 -16.28 8.42
C ASP A 51 -0.94 -16.63 7.46
N THR A 52 -0.61 -15.73 6.52
CA THR A 52 0.49 -15.96 5.57
C THR A 52 1.81 -16.18 6.32
N PRO A 53 2.59 -17.21 5.98
CA PRO A 53 3.80 -17.53 6.70
C PRO A 53 4.86 -16.43 6.58
N ARG A 54 5.69 -16.31 7.61
CA ARG A 54 6.76 -15.33 7.69
C ARG A 54 8.10 -15.97 7.37
N MET A 55 8.93 -15.27 6.62
CA MET A 55 10.31 -15.64 6.28
C MET A 55 11.26 -14.73 7.06
N SER A 56 12.29 -15.30 7.68
CA SER A 56 13.28 -14.50 8.40
C SER A 56 14.22 -13.77 7.43
N PRO A 57 14.83 -12.64 7.83
CA PRO A 57 15.86 -11.97 7.04
C PRO A 57 17.03 -12.87 6.64
N GLU A 58 17.43 -13.76 7.53
CA GLU A 58 18.56 -14.68 7.35
C GLU A 58 18.25 -15.71 6.25
N THR A 59 17.07 -16.32 6.29
CA THR A 59 16.61 -17.22 5.21
C THR A 59 16.51 -16.50 3.87
N LEU A 60 16.01 -15.26 3.85
CA LEU A 60 15.97 -14.48 2.60
C LEU A 60 17.40 -14.16 2.10
N ALA A 61 18.34 -13.86 2.98
CA ALA A 61 19.74 -13.61 2.61
C ALA A 61 20.40 -14.85 2.00
N GLU A 62 20.11 -16.05 2.50
CA GLU A 62 20.55 -17.32 1.90
C GLU A 62 19.93 -17.53 0.51
N ILE A 63 18.62 -17.31 0.38
CA ILE A 63 17.91 -17.38 -0.90
C ILE A 63 18.52 -16.45 -1.94
N ILE A 64 18.81 -15.19 -1.57
CA ILE A 64 19.40 -14.21 -2.48
C ILE A 64 20.76 -14.66 -3.02
N GLN A 65 21.55 -15.38 -2.20
CA GLN A 65 22.88 -15.83 -2.59
C GLN A 65 22.86 -17.11 -3.44
N GLN A 66 21.84 -17.96 -3.27
CA GLN A 66 21.78 -19.29 -3.89
C GLN A 66 20.84 -19.37 -5.09
N LYS A 67 19.90 -18.43 -5.21
CA LYS A 67 18.80 -18.50 -6.18
C LYS A 67 18.71 -17.24 -7.04
N THR A 68 17.94 -17.32 -8.12
CA THR A 68 17.80 -16.24 -9.09
C THR A 68 16.51 -15.46 -8.85
N ALA A 69 16.65 -14.14 -8.61
CA ALA A 69 15.51 -13.23 -8.48
C ALA A 69 14.72 -13.16 -9.79
N GLY A 70 13.39 -13.17 -9.71
CA GLY A 70 12.49 -13.20 -10.86
C GLY A 70 12.28 -14.58 -11.48
N VAL A 71 13.01 -15.61 -11.02
CA VAL A 71 12.88 -17.00 -11.49
C VAL A 71 12.45 -17.89 -10.33
N ASP A 72 13.28 -17.99 -9.29
CA ASP A 72 13.03 -18.86 -8.14
C ASP A 72 12.27 -18.13 -7.02
N TYR A 73 12.55 -16.83 -6.88
CA TYR A 73 11.92 -15.97 -5.88
C TYR A 73 11.79 -14.53 -6.38
N VAL A 74 10.93 -13.74 -5.75
CA VAL A 74 10.89 -12.29 -5.93
C VAL A 74 10.51 -11.60 -4.63
N VAL A 75 11.19 -10.50 -4.32
CA VAL A 75 10.82 -9.62 -3.21
C VAL A 75 9.94 -8.50 -3.74
N VAL A 76 8.75 -8.33 -3.16
CA VAL A 76 7.80 -7.28 -3.47
C VAL A 76 7.84 -6.24 -2.35
N ASP A 77 8.39 -5.06 -2.65
CA ASP A 77 8.41 -3.92 -1.73
C ASP A 77 7.11 -3.12 -1.82
N ALA A 78 6.35 -3.12 -0.72
CA ALA A 78 5.07 -2.46 -0.55
C ALA A 78 5.15 -0.97 -0.17
N ARG A 79 6.36 -0.42 -0.02
CA ARG A 79 6.58 1.00 0.31
C ARG A 79 6.14 1.93 -0.84
N ARG A 80 5.86 3.19 -0.51
CA ARG A 80 5.48 4.23 -1.47
C ARG A 80 6.41 5.43 -1.35
N ASN A 81 5.99 6.46 -0.62
CA ASN A 81 6.80 7.64 -0.35
C ASN A 81 7.89 7.37 0.69
N ASP A 82 7.80 6.27 1.42
CA ASP A 82 8.81 5.79 2.37
C ASP A 82 9.81 4.80 1.73
N PHE A 83 9.86 4.73 0.39
CA PHE A 83 10.86 3.97 -0.35
C PHE A 83 12.17 4.75 -0.41
N GLU A 84 12.93 4.69 0.69
CA GLU A 84 14.14 5.50 0.88
C GLU A 84 15.30 4.64 1.42
N ASN A 85 16.50 5.20 1.36
CA ASN A 85 17.78 4.72 1.91
C ASN A 85 18.31 3.42 1.29
N VAL A 86 17.57 2.33 1.46
CA VAL A 86 17.99 0.97 1.10
C VAL A 86 16.83 0.17 0.53
N TYR A 87 17.14 -0.68 -0.45
CA TYR A 87 16.25 -1.73 -0.92
C TYR A 87 16.98 -3.05 -1.10
N ILE A 88 16.21 -4.14 -1.08
CA ILE A 88 16.76 -5.51 -1.21
C ILE A 88 17.08 -5.72 -2.69
N LYS A 89 18.26 -6.28 -2.97
CA LYS A 89 18.71 -6.50 -4.35
C LYS A 89 17.75 -7.47 -5.06
N GLY A 90 17.37 -7.14 -6.30
CA GLY A 90 16.41 -7.92 -7.08
C GLY A 90 14.94 -7.75 -6.66
N ALA A 91 14.64 -6.86 -5.71
CA ALA A 91 13.25 -6.54 -5.36
C ALA A 91 12.58 -5.67 -6.44
N ILE A 92 11.27 -5.83 -6.58
CA ILE A 92 10.39 -4.93 -7.33
C ILE A 92 9.57 -4.08 -6.37
N ASN A 93 9.28 -2.83 -6.72
CA ASN A 93 8.43 -1.97 -5.88
C ASN A 93 6.99 -1.95 -6.42
N LEU A 94 6.05 -2.47 -5.61
CA LEU A 94 4.62 -2.42 -5.87
C LEU A 94 3.91 -1.83 -4.64
N PRO A 95 3.61 -0.52 -4.64
CA PRO A 95 2.98 0.14 -3.49
C PRO A 95 1.65 -0.50 -3.08
N ALA A 96 1.46 -0.68 -1.76
CA ALA A 96 0.27 -1.36 -1.23
C ALA A 96 -1.05 -0.67 -1.60
N GLN A 97 -1.03 0.66 -1.72
CA GLN A 97 -2.23 1.48 -1.99
C GLN A 97 -2.83 1.21 -3.38
N SER A 98 -2.01 0.74 -4.34
CA SER A 98 -2.45 0.42 -5.70
C SER A 98 -2.47 -1.08 -5.98
N PHE A 99 -1.99 -1.93 -5.07
CA PHE A 99 -1.79 -3.35 -5.31
C PHE A 99 -3.10 -4.14 -5.46
N TYR A 100 -4.09 -3.92 -4.58
CA TYR A 100 -5.34 -4.68 -4.61
C TYR A 100 -6.12 -4.45 -5.94
N PRO A 101 -6.30 -3.21 -6.43
CA PRO A 101 -6.91 -2.98 -7.74
C PRO A 101 -6.16 -3.64 -8.91
N THR A 102 -4.83 -3.78 -8.83
CA THR A 102 -4.02 -4.39 -9.91
C THR A 102 -3.87 -5.90 -9.77
N LEU A 103 -4.39 -6.49 -8.69
CA LEU A 103 -4.21 -7.91 -8.35
C LEU A 103 -4.55 -8.86 -9.51
N PRO A 104 -5.62 -8.66 -10.31
CA PRO A 104 -5.93 -9.53 -11.45
C PRO A 104 -4.83 -9.62 -12.51
N THR A 105 -4.06 -8.55 -12.71
CA THR A 105 -2.91 -8.55 -13.63
C THR A 105 -1.64 -8.99 -12.93
N THR A 106 -1.42 -8.53 -11.69
CA THR A 106 -0.22 -8.85 -10.92
C THR A 106 -0.10 -10.35 -10.64
N ILE A 107 -1.21 -11.06 -10.40
CA ILE A 107 -1.18 -12.51 -10.21
C ILE A 107 -0.63 -13.24 -11.44
N ILE A 108 -0.95 -12.81 -12.67
CA ILE A 108 -0.46 -13.45 -13.92
C ILE A 108 1.07 -13.39 -14.01
N LEU A 109 1.66 -12.33 -13.48
CA LEU A 109 3.10 -12.11 -13.48
C LEU A 109 3.78 -12.87 -12.34
N LEU A 110 3.31 -12.67 -11.10
CA LEU A 110 3.98 -13.19 -9.91
C LEU A 110 3.76 -14.69 -9.71
N SER A 111 2.64 -15.25 -10.17
CA SER A 111 2.34 -16.69 -10.01
C SER A 111 3.27 -17.62 -10.77
N LYS A 112 4.07 -17.09 -11.70
CA LYS A 112 5.13 -17.84 -12.41
C LYS A 112 6.37 -18.05 -11.55
N ILE A 113 6.47 -17.36 -10.41
CA ILE A 113 7.63 -17.37 -9.52
C ILE A 113 7.24 -18.16 -8.26
N PRO A 114 8.02 -19.20 -7.87
CA PRO A 114 7.66 -20.06 -6.75
C PRO A 114 7.52 -19.33 -5.41
N GLU A 115 8.48 -18.46 -5.07
CA GLU A 115 8.49 -17.74 -3.80
C GLU A 115 8.24 -16.24 -3.99
N VAL A 116 7.13 -15.71 -3.49
CA VAL A 116 6.81 -14.27 -3.56
C VAL A 116 6.84 -13.67 -2.15
N ILE A 117 7.86 -12.89 -1.85
CA ILE A 117 8.13 -12.35 -0.52
C ILE A 117 7.67 -10.89 -0.45
N PHE A 118 6.57 -10.64 0.23
CA PHE A 118 6.05 -9.30 0.48
C PHE A 118 6.72 -8.67 1.68
N ARG A 119 7.11 -7.40 1.52
CA ARG A 119 7.69 -6.63 2.62
C ARG A 119 7.25 -5.18 2.60
N CYS A 120 7.28 -4.53 3.74
CA CYS A 120 7.10 -3.08 3.87
C CYS A 120 8.18 -2.54 4.83
N ASN A 121 7.88 -1.47 5.58
CA ASN A 121 8.83 -0.89 6.51
C ASN A 121 9.18 -1.86 7.66
N SER A 122 8.20 -2.22 8.49
CA SER A 122 8.38 -3.10 9.67
C SER A 122 7.59 -4.42 9.59
N CYS A 123 6.71 -4.58 8.60
CA CYS A 123 5.85 -5.77 8.46
C CYS A 123 5.10 -6.18 9.73
N THR A 124 4.57 -5.23 10.51
CA THR A 124 3.66 -5.53 11.64
C THR A 124 2.44 -6.31 11.16
N GLU A 125 1.75 -7.01 12.05
CA GLU A 125 0.73 -8.05 11.83
C GLU A 125 -0.31 -7.66 10.77
N THR A 126 -0.82 -6.42 10.83
CA THR A 126 -1.85 -5.89 9.93
C THR A 126 -1.33 -4.81 8.97
N GLY A 127 -0.01 -4.74 8.80
CA GLY A 127 0.66 -3.76 7.97
C GLY A 127 0.51 -4.02 6.47
N ARG A 128 1.15 -3.18 5.65
CA ARG A 128 1.12 -3.25 4.18
C ARG A 128 1.58 -4.61 3.62
N GLY A 129 2.72 -5.12 4.11
CA GLY A 129 3.27 -6.41 3.68
C GLY A 129 2.28 -7.57 3.90
N PRO A 130 1.80 -7.78 5.14
CA PRO A 130 0.82 -8.83 5.42
C PRO A 130 -0.49 -8.69 4.65
N ARG A 131 -1.00 -7.47 4.46
CA ARG A 131 -2.22 -7.25 3.65
C ARG A 131 -2.03 -7.72 2.21
N MET A 132 -0.94 -7.29 1.57
CA MET A 132 -0.63 -7.70 0.21
C MET A 132 -0.40 -9.21 0.09
N ALA A 133 0.32 -9.80 1.05
CA ALA A 133 0.59 -11.22 1.07
C ALA A 133 -0.70 -12.05 1.20
N GLY A 134 -1.61 -11.64 2.09
CA GLY A 134 -2.89 -12.30 2.28
C GLY A 134 -3.83 -12.14 1.07
N TRP A 135 -3.88 -10.96 0.43
CA TRP A 135 -4.62 -10.78 -0.83
C TRP A 135 -4.08 -11.68 -1.94
N TYR A 136 -2.75 -11.74 -2.09
CA TYR A 136 -2.11 -12.58 -3.08
C TYR A 136 -2.36 -14.07 -2.82
N ALA A 137 -2.23 -14.53 -1.58
CA ALA A 137 -2.51 -15.92 -1.19
C ALA A 137 -3.97 -16.31 -1.45
N ALA A 138 -4.92 -15.42 -1.13
CA ALA A 138 -6.33 -15.64 -1.41
C ALA A 138 -6.59 -15.76 -2.92
N GLN A 139 -5.95 -14.91 -3.74
CA GLN A 139 -6.09 -14.94 -5.19
C GLN A 139 -5.49 -16.21 -5.81
N LEU A 140 -4.33 -16.66 -5.34
CA LEU A 140 -3.73 -17.95 -5.73
C LEU A 140 -4.70 -19.10 -5.47
N LYS A 141 -5.27 -19.15 -4.25
CA LYS A 141 -6.24 -20.17 -3.86
C LYS A 141 -7.49 -20.14 -4.74
N GLN A 142 -8.04 -18.96 -5.00
CA GLN A 142 -9.21 -18.80 -5.86
C GLN A 142 -8.93 -19.24 -7.30
N ALA A 143 -7.72 -19.00 -7.81
CA ALA A 143 -7.29 -19.39 -9.14
C ALA A 143 -6.83 -20.86 -9.24
N GLY A 144 -6.79 -21.60 -8.13
CA GLY A 144 -6.28 -22.98 -8.10
C GLY A 144 -4.77 -23.10 -8.36
N ILE A 145 -4.00 -22.02 -8.17
CA ILE A 145 -2.57 -21.99 -8.43
C ILE A 145 -1.81 -22.45 -7.17
N THR A 146 -1.06 -23.54 -7.31
CA THR A 146 -0.22 -24.11 -6.24
C THR A 146 1.28 -23.98 -6.47
N ALA A 147 1.70 -23.58 -7.68
CA ALA A 147 3.10 -23.44 -8.06
C ALA A 147 3.81 -22.23 -7.43
N SER A 148 3.05 -21.26 -6.89
CA SER A 148 3.55 -20.04 -6.27
C SER A 148 2.96 -19.90 -4.86
N ARG A 149 3.69 -19.25 -3.95
CA ARG A 149 3.23 -18.97 -2.60
C ARG A 149 3.67 -17.61 -2.09
N ALA A 150 2.86 -17.07 -1.16
CA ALA A 150 3.11 -15.80 -0.51
C ALA A 150 3.93 -15.96 0.78
N TRP A 151 4.86 -15.04 1.02
CA TRP A 151 5.57 -14.89 2.29
C TRP A 151 5.54 -13.44 2.76
N ILE A 152 5.71 -13.25 4.06
CA ILE A 152 5.98 -11.94 4.65
C ILE A 152 7.43 -11.91 5.14
N LEU A 153 8.22 -10.91 4.74
CA LEU A 153 9.54 -10.71 5.34
C LEU A 153 9.40 -10.21 6.77
N ASP A 154 9.88 -11.02 7.72
CA ASP A 154 9.77 -10.69 9.13
C ASP A 154 10.59 -9.46 9.52
N GLY A 155 9.97 -8.54 10.27
CA GLY A 155 10.56 -7.24 10.61
C GLY A 155 10.74 -6.25 9.44
N GLY A 156 10.36 -6.63 8.21
CA GLY A 156 10.45 -5.78 7.03
C GLY A 156 11.85 -5.31 6.68
N ILE A 157 11.94 -4.22 5.91
CA ILE A 157 13.24 -3.66 5.51
C ILE A 157 14.03 -3.11 6.70
N LYS A 158 13.37 -2.63 7.76
CA LYS A 158 14.10 -2.15 8.96
C LYS A 158 14.96 -3.25 9.56
N ARG A 159 14.41 -4.46 9.73
CA ARG A 159 15.16 -5.59 10.27
C ARG A 159 16.21 -6.08 9.27
N PHE A 160 15.86 -6.21 8.00
CA PHE A 160 16.80 -6.68 6.98
C PHE A 160 18.00 -5.74 6.82
N GLU A 161 17.76 -4.44 6.74
CA GLU A 161 18.78 -3.41 6.65
C GLU A 161 19.65 -3.37 7.92
N SER A 162 19.08 -3.54 9.12
CA SER A 162 19.88 -3.58 10.35
C SER A 162 20.93 -4.70 10.38
N LEU A 163 20.69 -5.77 9.62
CA LEU A 163 21.59 -6.93 9.53
C LEU A 163 22.56 -6.82 8.34
N TYR A 164 22.11 -6.25 7.22
CA TYR A 164 22.79 -6.39 5.93
C TYR A 164 23.07 -5.07 5.20
N ARG A 165 22.92 -3.90 5.84
CA ARG A 165 23.09 -2.57 5.22
C ARG A 165 24.38 -2.42 4.38
N ASP A 166 25.48 -3.04 4.82
CA ASP A 166 26.79 -2.90 4.20
C ASP A 166 27.18 -4.11 3.32
N ASN A 167 26.23 -4.99 3.02
CA ASN A 167 26.40 -6.10 2.09
C ASN A 167 25.79 -5.78 0.72
N ASP A 168 26.63 -5.32 -0.21
CA ASP A 168 26.27 -4.95 -1.60
C ASP A 168 25.75 -6.10 -2.48
N LYS A 169 25.88 -7.34 -2.01
CA LYS A 169 25.24 -8.52 -2.64
C LYS A 169 23.79 -8.67 -2.23
N LEU A 170 23.39 -8.16 -1.06
CA LEU A 170 22.04 -8.31 -0.51
C LEU A 170 21.19 -7.05 -0.61
N VAL A 171 21.82 -5.87 -0.55
CA VAL A 171 21.12 -4.59 -0.59
C VAL A 171 21.71 -3.62 -1.60
N MET A 172 20.91 -2.66 -2.03
CA MET A 172 21.32 -1.51 -2.80
C MET A 172 20.94 -0.23 -2.06
N LYS A 173 21.88 0.72 -2.00
CA LYS A 173 21.67 2.05 -1.44
C LYS A 173 21.07 2.95 -2.54
N LEU A 174 20.09 3.78 -2.17
CA LEU A 174 19.45 4.75 -3.07
C LEU A 174 20.25 6.06 -3.13
#